data_AF-A0A940C5V4-F1
#
_entry.id   AF-A0A940C5V4-F1
#
_cell.length_a   1.000
_cell.length_b   1.000
_cell.length_c   1.000
_cell.angle_alpha   90.00
_cell.angle_beta   90.00
_cell.angle_gamma   90.00
#
_symmetry.space_group_name_H-M   'P 1'
#
loop_
_entity.id
_entity.type
_entity.pdbx_description
1 polymer ?
#
loop_
_entity_poly.entity_id
_entity_poly.type
_entity_poly.pdbx_seq_one_letter_code
_entity_poly.pdbx_strand_id
1 'polypeptide(L)'
;MPKGSNQKLKLYYLSRIMTEKTDDEHYITMPEIQRELEGYGVTADRKSLYDDLEALRVLGIDVIGEKDGRSYVYHVGKKQFEIAELKLLVDAIQSSKFITEKKSNELIKKLTGLASNYEASQLKRQVVVQGRIKTMNESIYYIVDDIHNAITNNRKIRFEYLRWNIKKEMEPR
;
A
#
# COMPACT_ATOMS: atom_id res chain seq x y z
N MET A 1 -34.01 -7.35 -10.74
CA MET A 1 -33.57 -6.01 -10.27
C MET A 1 -32.43 -6.20 -9.28
N PRO A 2 -31.33 -5.42 -9.36
CA PRO A 2 -30.33 -5.41 -8.30
C PRO A 2 -31.02 -5.00 -6.99
N LYS A 3 -31.02 -5.87 -5.98
CA LYS A 3 -31.76 -5.67 -4.73
C LYS A 3 -31.02 -4.76 -3.72
N GLY A 4 -29.70 -4.59 -3.87
CA GLY A 4 -28.89 -3.72 -3.01
C GLY A 4 -28.62 -2.35 -3.62
N SER A 5 -28.48 -1.33 -2.76
CA SER A 5 -28.17 0.07 -3.15
C SER A 5 -26.86 0.19 -3.92
N ASN A 6 -25.90 -0.68 -3.65
CA ASN A 6 -24.56 -0.65 -4.21
C ASN A 6 -24.25 -1.82 -5.16
N GLN A 7 -25.25 -2.52 -5.69
CA GLN A 7 -25.04 -3.76 -6.44
C GLN A 7 -24.09 -3.63 -7.66
N LYS A 8 -24.07 -2.46 -8.32
CA LYS A 8 -23.17 -2.19 -9.45
C LYS A 8 -21.68 -2.20 -9.06
N LEU A 9 -21.39 -2.00 -7.78
CA LEU A 9 -20.04 -1.98 -7.21
C LEU A 9 -19.64 -3.31 -6.55
N LYS A 10 -20.45 -4.37 -6.70
CA LYS A 10 -20.20 -5.69 -6.08
C LYS A 10 -18.76 -6.17 -6.28
N LEU A 11 -18.27 -6.16 -7.52
CA LEU A 11 -16.93 -6.67 -7.86
C LEU A 11 -15.82 -5.84 -7.19
N TYR A 12 -15.99 -4.52 -7.10
CA TYR A 12 -15.06 -3.63 -6.40
C TYR A 12 -15.04 -3.88 -4.90
N TYR A 13 -16.20 -4.09 -4.27
CA TYR A 13 -16.22 -4.40 -2.84
C TYR A 13 -15.66 -5.80 -2.57
N LEU A 14 -15.93 -6.77 -3.44
CA LEU A 14 -15.33 -8.09 -3.34
C LEU A 14 -13.80 -8.02 -3.44
N SER A 15 -13.25 -7.30 -4.43
CA SER A 15 -11.79 -7.12 -4.55
C SER A 15 -11.19 -6.49 -3.30
N ARG A 16 -11.89 -5.50 -2.73
CA ARG A 16 -11.47 -4.81 -1.52
C ARG A 16 -11.49 -5.73 -0.31
N ILE A 17 -12.56 -6.52 -0.13
CA ILE A 17 -12.66 -7.51 0.96
C ILE A 17 -11.52 -8.52 0.86
N MET A 18 -11.31 -9.11 -0.33
CA MET A 18 -10.26 -10.09 -0.53
C MET A 18 -8.88 -9.51 -0.23
N THR A 19 -8.57 -8.30 -0.72
CA THR A 19 -7.25 -7.69 -0.53
C THR A 19 -7.01 -7.20 0.90
N GLU A 20 -8.02 -6.63 1.56
CA GLU A 20 -7.86 -6.02 2.88
C GLU A 20 -8.01 -7.02 4.03
N LYS A 21 -8.81 -8.08 3.85
CA LYS A 21 -9.17 -9.04 4.92
C LYS A 21 -8.54 -10.42 4.76
N THR A 22 -7.77 -10.64 3.71
CA THR A 22 -7.08 -11.92 3.53
C THR A 22 -5.62 -11.74 3.17
N ASP A 23 -4.83 -12.73 3.56
CA ASP A 23 -3.42 -12.91 3.23
C ASP A 23 -3.06 -14.39 3.45
N ASP A 24 -1.78 -14.73 3.34
CA ASP A 24 -1.26 -16.09 3.50
C ASP A 24 -1.58 -16.72 4.87
N GLU A 25 -1.87 -15.92 5.90
CA GLU A 25 -2.21 -16.39 7.25
C GLU A 25 -3.67 -16.15 7.63
N HIS A 26 -4.38 -15.28 6.89
CA HIS A 26 -5.74 -14.86 7.19
C HIS A 26 -6.68 -15.19 6.04
N TYR A 27 -7.66 -16.04 6.33
CA TYR A 27 -8.58 -16.56 5.35
C TYR A 27 -10.02 -16.12 5.65
N ILE A 28 -10.88 -16.12 4.63
CA ILE A 28 -12.29 -15.78 4.76
C ILE A 28 -13.18 -16.87 4.17
N THR A 29 -14.30 -17.19 4.82
CA THR A 29 -15.29 -18.15 4.31
C THR A 29 -16.31 -17.48 3.41
N MET A 30 -17.00 -18.26 2.56
CA MET A 30 -18.07 -17.74 1.70
C MET A 30 -19.19 -17.00 2.48
N PRO A 31 -19.69 -17.51 3.63
CA PRO A 31 -20.67 -16.77 4.42
C PRO A 31 -20.13 -15.45 4.99
N GLU A 32 -18.84 -15.37 5.30
CA GLU A 32 -18.21 -14.12 5.75
C GLU A 32 -18.08 -13.13 4.60
N ILE A 33 -17.70 -13.57 3.39
CA ILE A 33 -17.71 -12.72 2.19
C ILE A 33 -19.10 -12.10 1.98
N GLN A 34 -20.16 -12.89 2.10
CA GLN A 34 -21.54 -12.40 1.96
C GLN A 34 -21.87 -11.34 3.03
N ARG A 35 -21.52 -11.60 4.29
CA ARG A 35 -21.74 -10.67 5.40
C ARG A 35 -20.99 -9.34 5.21
N GLU A 36 -19.76 -9.41 4.73
CA GLU A 36 -18.94 -8.23 4.43
C GLU A 36 -19.56 -7.40 3.30
N LEU A 37 -20.02 -8.05 2.22
CA LEU A 37 -20.72 -7.39 1.12
C LEU A 37 -22.04 -6.75 1.57
N GLU A 38 -22.79 -7.40 2.46
CA GLU A 38 -24.01 -6.84 3.05
C GLU A 38 -23.72 -5.56 3.84
N GLY A 39 -22.59 -5.49 4.55
CA GLY A 39 -22.11 -4.28 5.21
C GLY A 39 -21.89 -3.09 4.26
N TYR A 40 -21.64 -3.37 2.97
CA TYR A 40 -21.56 -2.37 1.90
C TYR A 40 -22.90 -2.17 1.15
N GLY A 41 -24.00 -2.77 1.60
CA GLY A 41 -25.30 -2.68 0.92
C GLY A 41 -25.36 -3.48 -0.40
N VAL A 42 -24.51 -4.50 -0.54
CA VAL A 42 -24.47 -5.41 -1.69
C VAL A 42 -25.04 -6.77 -1.27
N THR A 43 -26.01 -7.27 -2.02
CA THR A 43 -26.56 -8.62 -1.79
C THR A 43 -25.97 -9.55 -2.84
N ALA A 44 -25.36 -10.66 -2.43
CA ALA A 44 -24.77 -11.62 -3.35
C ALA A 44 -25.13 -13.05 -2.95
N ASP A 45 -25.58 -13.83 -3.92
CA ASP A 45 -25.76 -15.27 -3.74
C ASP A 45 -24.44 -16.01 -3.97
N ARG A 46 -24.31 -17.19 -3.37
CA ARG A 46 -23.10 -18.01 -3.45
C ARG A 46 -22.70 -18.37 -4.88
N LYS A 47 -23.65 -18.55 -5.80
CA LYS A 47 -23.36 -18.95 -7.18
C LYS A 47 -22.73 -17.78 -7.94
N SER A 48 -23.31 -16.57 -7.85
CA SER A 48 -22.74 -15.40 -8.50
C SER A 48 -21.39 -14.96 -7.92
N LEU A 49 -21.11 -15.27 -6.65
CA LEU A 49 -19.80 -15.00 -6.06
C LEU A 49 -18.69 -15.87 -6.66
N TYR A 50 -18.96 -17.11 -7.06
CA TYR A 50 -17.92 -17.91 -7.75
C TYR A 50 -17.49 -17.25 -9.06
N ASP A 51 -18.45 -16.78 -9.86
CA ASP A 51 -18.16 -16.07 -11.11
C ASP A 51 -17.39 -14.76 -10.86
N ASP A 52 -17.75 -14.03 -9.79
CA ASP A 52 -17.02 -12.81 -9.41
C ASP A 52 -15.59 -13.10 -8.95
N LEU A 53 -15.35 -14.19 -8.20
CA LEU A 53 -14.01 -14.59 -7.77
C LEU A 53 -13.13 -14.98 -8.96
N GLU A 54 -13.69 -15.65 -9.98
CA GLU A 54 -12.97 -15.87 -11.25
C GLU A 54 -12.69 -14.55 -11.98
N ALA A 55 -13.64 -13.61 -11.99
CA ALA A 55 -13.43 -12.29 -12.58
C ALA A 55 -12.29 -11.52 -11.86
N LEU A 56 -12.15 -11.67 -10.54
CA LEU A 56 -11.02 -11.09 -9.81
C LEU A 56 -9.67 -11.66 -10.27
N ARG A 57 -9.58 -12.96 -10.54
CA ARG A 57 -8.35 -13.57 -11.09
C ARG A 57 -7.98 -13.00 -12.44
N VAL A 58 -8.97 -12.77 -13.32
CA VAL A 58 -8.76 -12.11 -14.62
C VAL A 58 -8.25 -10.67 -14.45
N LEU A 59 -8.69 -9.98 -13.38
CA LEU A 59 -8.22 -8.64 -13.02
C LEU A 59 -6.86 -8.63 -12.28
N GLY A 60 -6.22 -9.79 -12.12
CA GLY A 60 -4.90 -9.92 -11.49
C GLY A 60 -4.91 -10.04 -9.97
N ILE A 61 -6.07 -10.31 -9.36
CA ILE A 61 -6.18 -10.65 -7.94
C ILE A 61 -6.31 -12.16 -7.84
N ASP A 62 -5.21 -12.83 -7.50
CA ASP A 62 -5.16 -14.28 -7.45
C ASP A 62 -5.84 -14.81 -6.19
N VAL A 63 -7.15 -15.08 -6.29
CA VAL A 63 -7.91 -15.67 -5.19
C VAL A 63 -7.77 -17.19 -5.20
N ILE A 64 -7.21 -17.74 -4.14
CA ILE A 64 -7.12 -19.18 -3.91
C ILE A 64 -8.25 -19.60 -2.99
N GLY A 65 -8.89 -20.72 -3.31
CA GLY A 65 -9.91 -21.33 -2.47
C GLY A 65 -9.49 -22.75 -2.10
N GLU A 66 -9.51 -23.08 -0.82
CA GLU A 66 -9.07 -24.38 -0.33
C GLU A 66 -9.88 -24.87 0.86
N LYS A 67 -9.71 -26.15 1.20
CA LYS A 67 -10.41 -26.78 2.31
C LYS A 67 -9.57 -26.62 3.58
N ASP A 68 -10.13 -25.91 4.56
CA ASP A 68 -9.56 -25.81 5.90
C ASP A 68 -10.45 -26.59 6.89
N GLY A 69 -9.97 -27.79 7.26
CA GLY A 69 -10.71 -28.72 8.11
C GLY A 69 -12.08 -29.11 7.53
N ARG A 70 -13.17 -28.62 8.13
CA ARG A 70 -14.56 -28.85 7.69
C ARG A 70 -15.11 -27.72 6.82
N SER A 71 -14.37 -26.61 6.72
CA SER A 71 -14.79 -25.39 6.05
C SER A 71 -14.06 -25.25 4.71
N TYR A 72 -14.61 -24.39 3.86
CA TYR A 72 -13.93 -23.95 2.64
C TYR A 72 -13.65 -22.46 2.77
N VAL A 73 -12.39 -22.10 2.59
CA VAL A 73 -11.87 -20.76 2.85
C VAL A 73 -11.22 -20.19 1.59
N TYR A 74 -11.12 -18.87 1.53
CA TYR A 74 -10.57 -18.12 0.42
C TYR A 74 -9.55 -17.11 0.93
N HIS A 75 -8.49 -16.90 0.17
CA HIS A 75 -7.50 -15.86 0.44
C HIS A 75 -6.85 -15.39 -0.87
N VAL A 76 -6.19 -14.25 -0.84
CA VAL A 76 -5.34 -13.77 -1.95
C VAL A 76 -3.98 -14.45 -1.82
N GLY A 77 -3.63 -15.29 -2.80
CA GLY A 77 -2.38 -16.05 -2.78
C GLY A 77 -1.20 -15.32 -3.40
N LYS A 78 -1.41 -14.59 -4.50
CA LYS A 78 -0.36 -13.77 -5.11
C LYS A 78 -0.71 -12.29 -5.03
N LYS A 79 0.14 -11.53 -4.33
CA LYS A 79 -0.03 -10.10 -4.14
C LYS A 79 0.82 -9.31 -5.13
N GLN A 80 0.52 -8.03 -5.26
CA GLN A 80 1.36 -7.10 -6.02
C GLN A 80 2.70 -6.83 -5.31
N PHE A 81 2.68 -6.86 -3.98
CA PHE A 81 3.87 -6.80 -3.14
C PHE A 81 3.76 -7.83 -2.04
N GLU A 82 4.83 -8.59 -1.84
CA GLU A 82 4.98 -9.45 -0.69
C GLU A 82 5.28 -8.63 0.56
N ILE A 83 4.90 -9.13 1.74
CA ILE A 83 5.14 -8.43 3.01
C ILE A 83 6.63 -8.13 3.24
N ALA A 84 7.51 -9.01 2.79
CA ALA A 84 8.96 -8.82 2.87
C ALA A 84 9.43 -7.65 2.00
N GLU A 85 8.86 -7.48 0.80
CA GLU A 85 9.18 -6.37 -0.11
C GLU A 85 8.69 -5.04 0.47
N LEU A 86 7.48 -5.03 1.04
CA LEU A 86 6.96 -3.84 1.72
C LEU A 86 7.81 -3.44 2.92
N LYS A 87 8.27 -4.41 3.73
CA LYS A 87 9.20 -4.16 4.85
C LYS A 87 10.50 -3.50 4.36
N LEU A 88 11.06 -4.02 3.28
CA LEU A 88 12.28 -3.47 2.68
C LEU A 88 12.08 -2.03 2.18
N LEU A 89 11.01 -1.77 1.44
CA LEU A 89 10.70 -0.43 0.92
C LEU A 89 10.45 0.57 2.03
N VAL A 90 9.70 0.16 3.06
CA VAL A 90 9.45 0.98 4.24
C VAL A 90 10.76 1.32 4.94
N ASP A 91 11.64 0.36 5.20
CA ASP A 91 12.94 0.63 5.84
C ASP A 91 13.82 1.56 5.00
N ALA A 92 13.84 1.41 3.67
CA ALA A 92 14.57 2.30 2.76
C ALA A 92 14.07 3.76 2.86
N ILE A 93 12.75 3.98 2.86
CA ILE A 93 12.16 5.31 3.03
C ILE A 93 12.52 5.91 4.39
N GLN A 94 12.46 5.10 5.45
CA GLN A 94 12.79 5.55 6.78
C GLN A 94 14.28 5.89 6.92
N SER A 95 15.16 5.13 6.29
CA SER A 95 16.61 5.31 6.33
C SER A 95 17.08 6.49 5.47
N SER A 96 16.28 6.92 4.51
CA SER A 96 16.58 8.09 3.67
C SER A 96 16.57 9.39 4.48
N LYS A 97 17.75 10.01 4.65
CA LYS A 97 17.88 11.35 5.29
C LYS A 97 17.32 12.48 4.43
N PHE A 98 17.12 12.22 3.14
CA PHE A 98 16.74 13.22 2.13
C PHE A 98 15.22 13.42 2.00
N ILE A 99 14.41 12.52 2.52
CA ILE A 99 12.95 12.66 2.51
C ILE A 99 12.51 13.23 3.87
N THR A 100 11.66 14.26 3.87
CA THR A 100 11.14 14.84 5.12
C THR A 100 10.35 13.80 5.92
N GLU A 101 10.19 14.02 7.22
CA GLU A 101 9.39 13.14 8.08
C GLU A 101 7.95 13.03 7.57
N LYS A 102 7.33 14.17 7.23
CA LYS A 102 5.97 14.22 6.68
C LYS A 102 5.84 13.37 5.42
N LYS A 103 6.70 13.57 4.42
CA LYS A 103 6.69 12.82 3.16
C LYS A 103 6.99 11.33 3.38
N SER A 104 7.90 11.01 4.30
CA SER A 104 8.20 9.61 4.67
C SER A 104 6.94 8.93 5.20
N ASN A 105 6.23 9.57 6.14
CA ASN A 105 4.99 9.05 6.72
C ASN A 105 3.88 8.88 5.67
N GLU A 106 3.74 9.83 4.75
CA GLU A 106 2.78 9.73 3.64
C GLU A 106 3.10 8.55 2.70
N LEU A 107 4.37 8.35 2.34
CA LEU A 107 4.79 7.22 1.50
C LEU A 107 4.59 5.88 2.21
N ILE A 108 4.97 5.79 3.48
CA ILE A 108 4.77 4.58 4.28
C ILE A 108 3.29 4.26 4.37
N LYS A 109 2.42 5.26 4.59
CA LYS A 109 0.97 5.06 4.62
C LYS A 109 0.45 4.48 3.30
N LYS A 110 0.92 5.00 2.15
CA LYS A 110 0.56 4.48 0.82
C LYS A 110 1.02 3.03 0.64
N LEU A 111 2.26 2.70 1.00
CA LEU A 111 2.79 1.34 0.92
C LEU A 111 2.03 0.37 1.83
N THR A 112 1.75 0.76 3.08
CA THR A 112 0.96 -0.08 3.99
C THR A 112 -0.46 -0.32 3.50
N GLY A 113 -1.00 0.55 2.64
CA GLY A 113 -2.31 0.37 2.02
C GLY A 113 -2.32 -0.64 0.86
N LEU A 114 -1.15 -1.13 0.44
CA LEU A 114 -1.02 -2.21 -0.54
C LEU A 114 -1.00 -3.61 0.12
N ALA A 115 -0.95 -3.66 1.45
CA ALA A 115 -0.97 -4.89 2.23
C ALA A 115 -2.37 -5.18 2.79
N SER A 116 -2.56 -6.39 3.34
CA SER A 116 -3.76 -6.69 4.14
C SER A 116 -3.80 -5.81 5.39
N ASN A 117 -4.96 -5.70 6.05
CA ASN A 117 -5.07 -4.99 7.32
C ASN A 117 -4.17 -5.58 8.41
N TYR A 118 -3.94 -6.89 8.36
CA TYR A 118 -3.10 -7.62 9.32
C TYR A 118 -1.63 -7.29 9.10
N GLU A 119 -1.15 -7.42 7.86
CA GLU A 119 0.21 -7.08 7.45
C GLU A 119 0.52 -5.59 7.66
N ALA A 120 -0.41 -4.71 7.30
CA ALA A 120 -0.28 -3.28 7.52
C ALA A 120 -0.09 -2.94 9.02
N SER A 121 -0.73 -3.70 9.91
CA SER A 121 -0.56 -3.54 11.35
C SER A 121 0.84 -3.96 11.81
N GLN A 122 1.41 -5.02 11.23
CA GLN A 122 2.78 -5.46 11.49
C GLN A 122 3.80 -4.42 11.01
N LEU A 123 3.62 -3.87 9.80
CA LEU A 123 4.47 -2.83 9.23
C LEU A 123 4.49 -1.59 10.11
N LYS A 124 3.32 -1.09 10.54
CA LYS A 124 3.22 0.12 11.38
C LYS A 124 3.98 -0.01 12.71
N ARG A 125 4.03 -1.21 13.32
CA ARG A 125 4.75 -1.43 14.59
C ARG A 125 6.27 -1.30 14.42
N GLN A 126 6.82 -1.73 13.29
CA GLN A 126 8.26 -1.65 13.02
C GLN A 126 8.72 -0.22 12.67
N VAL A 127 7.80 0.60 12.17
CA VAL A 127 8.07 1.94 11.64
C VAL A 127 8.30 3.02 12.72
N VAL A 128 8.01 2.78 13.99
CA VAL A 128 8.19 3.83 15.01
C VAL A 128 9.66 3.90 15.46
N VAL A 129 10.52 4.53 14.65
CA VAL A 129 11.88 4.89 15.05
C VAL A 129 11.97 6.40 15.21
N GLN A 130 11.62 6.88 16.40
CA GLN A 130 11.85 8.27 16.80
C GLN A 130 13.36 8.57 16.80
N GLY A 131 13.74 9.76 16.32
CA GLY A 131 15.13 10.25 16.40
C GLY A 131 15.99 10.09 15.14
N ARG A 132 15.43 9.69 13.99
CA ARG A 132 16.17 9.72 12.71
C ARG A 132 16.29 11.16 12.21
N ILE A 133 17.52 11.62 11.94
CA ILE A 133 17.78 12.96 11.38
C ILE A 133 17.28 12.99 9.92
N LYS A 134 16.26 13.82 9.66
CA LYS A 134 15.68 14.05 8.33
C LYS A 134 15.86 15.51 7.91
N THR A 135 15.88 15.76 6.60
CA THR A 135 15.84 17.13 6.06
C THR A 135 14.47 17.78 6.27
N MET A 136 14.45 19.12 6.30
CA MET A 136 13.23 19.94 6.35
C MET A 136 12.80 20.45 4.97
N ASN A 137 13.54 20.11 3.91
CA ASN A 137 13.27 20.60 2.56
C ASN A 137 12.13 19.82 1.88
N GLU A 138 10.96 20.45 1.77
CA GLU A 138 9.76 19.86 1.14
C GLU A 138 9.80 19.84 -0.40
N SER A 139 10.74 20.56 -1.02
CA SER A 139 10.89 20.65 -2.49
C SER A 139 11.87 19.63 -3.06
N ILE A 140 12.35 18.69 -2.23
CA ILE A 140 13.42 17.74 -2.60
C ILE A 140 13.10 16.90 -3.85
N TYR A 141 11.83 16.48 -4.03
CA TYR A 141 11.46 15.68 -5.20
C TYR A 141 11.62 16.45 -6.51
N TYR A 142 11.31 17.75 -6.52
CA TYR A 142 11.48 18.60 -7.70
C TYR A 142 12.96 18.84 -8.00
N ILE A 143 13.78 19.06 -6.97
CA ILE A 143 15.24 19.23 -7.15
C ILE A 143 15.86 17.96 -7.76
N VAL A 144 15.46 16.78 -7.28
CA VAL A 144 15.94 15.51 -7.81
C VAL A 144 15.51 15.34 -9.27
N ASP A 145 14.25 15.63 -9.59
CA ASP A 145 13.73 15.57 -10.96
C ASP A 145 14.47 16.56 -11.89
N ASP A 146 14.70 17.79 -11.46
CA ASP A 146 15.45 18.81 -12.20
C ASP A 146 16.89 18.36 -12.47
N ILE A 147 17.55 17.72 -11.51
CA ILE A 147 18.90 17.18 -11.68
C ILE A 147 18.88 16.02 -12.69
N HIS A 148 17.94 15.08 -12.58
CA HIS A 148 17.81 13.97 -13.53
C HIS A 148 17.47 14.47 -14.94
N ASN A 149 16.61 15.45 -15.07
CA ASN A 149 16.27 16.12 -16.32
C ASN A 149 17.49 16.81 -16.92
N ALA A 150 18.29 17.52 -16.11
CA ALA A 150 19.53 18.14 -16.57
C ALA A 150 20.55 17.10 -17.06
N ILE A 151 20.73 15.99 -16.34
CA ILE A 151 21.61 14.88 -16.76
C ILE A 151 21.13 14.30 -18.09
N THR A 152 19.84 14.00 -18.21
CA THR A 152 19.23 13.39 -19.41
C THR A 152 19.38 14.29 -20.63
N ASN A 153 19.21 15.60 -20.44
CA ASN A 153 19.33 16.59 -21.52
C ASN A 153 20.77 17.11 -21.70
N ASN A 154 21.75 16.53 -21.00
CA ASN A 154 23.15 16.96 -21.00
C ASN A 154 23.32 18.48 -20.75
N ARG A 155 22.57 19.02 -19.78
CA ARG A 155 22.57 20.43 -19.40
C ARG A 155 23.38 20.66 -18.13
N LYS A 156 24.10 21.78 -18.08
CA LYS A 156 24.80 22.23 -16.87
C LYS A 156 23.79 22.80 -15.87
N ILE A 157 23.99 22.50 -14.59
CA ILE A 157 23.27 23.12 -13.47
C ILE A 157 24.18 24.08 -12.71
N ARG A 158 23.59 25.04 -12.00
CA ARG A 158 24.27 25.92 -11.04
C ARG A 158 23.50 25.87 -9.74
N PHE A 159 24.21 25.74 -8.63
CA PHE A 159 23.65 25.75 -7.29
C PHE A 159 24.66 26.36 -6.32
N GLU A 160 24.17 26.88 -5.20
CA GLU A 160 25.01 27.42 -4.13
C GLU A 160 25.37 26.30 -3.15
N TYR A 161 26.66 26.20 -2.82
CA TYR A 161 27.09 25.35 -1.72
C TYR A 161 26.78 26.05 -0.42
N LEU A 162 26.04 25.39 0.47
CA LEU A 162 25.74 25.88 1.81
C LEU A 162 26.58 25.13 2.85
N ARG A 163 26.96 25.81 3.94
CA ARG A 163 27.61 25.23 5.12
C ARG A 163 26.85 25.63 6.39
N TRP A 164 26.94 24.80 7.42
CA TRP A 164 26.41 25.14 8.75
C TRP A 164 27.41 26.01 9.50
N ASN A 165 26.98 27.17 9.98
CA ASN A 165 27.78 28.01 10.87
C ASN A 165 27.73 27.50 12.33
N ILE A 166 28.49 28.13 13.23
CA ILE A 166 28.55 27.75 14.66
C ILE A 166 27.18 27.88 15.34
N LYS A 167 26.29 28.72 14.81
CA LYS A 167 24.91 28.93 15.30
C LYS A 167 23.92 27.88 14.75
N LYS A 168 24.36 26.91 13.95
CA LYS A 168 23.50 25.96 13.22
C LYS A 168 22.53 26.66 12.27
N GLU A 169 23.01 27.69 11.58
CA GLU A 169 22.31 28.33 10.45
C GLU A 169 23.04 27.98 9.15
N MET A 170 22.30 27.85 8.04
CA MET A 170 22.89 27.63 6.72
C MET A 170 23.36 28.94 6.11
N GLU A 171 24.63 29.01 5.70
CA GLU A 171 25.20 30.15 4.97
C GLU A 171 25.92 29.67 3.69
N PRO A 172 26.02 30.49 2.63
CA PRO A 172 26.85 30.18 1.46
C PRO A 172 28.30 29.87 1.88
N ARG A 173 28.87 28.83 1.27
CA ARG A 173 30.20 28.30 1.61
C ARG A 173 31.33 29.27 1.29
#